data_AF-F9ZJG9-F1
#
_entry.id   AF-F9ZJG9-F1
#
_cell.length_a   1.000
_cell.length_b   1.000
_cell.length_c   1.000
_cell.angle_alpha   90.00
_cell.angle_beta   90.00
_cell.angle_gamma   90.00
#
_symmetry.space_group_name_H-M   'P 1'
#
loop_
_entity.id
_entity.type
_entity.pdbx_description
1 polymer ?
#
loop_
_entity_poly.entity_id
_entity_poly.type
_entity_poly.pdbx_seq_one_letter_code
_entity_poly.pdbx_strand_id
1 'polypeptide(L)'
;MVNDYRSCSECAEYRKPALRKFDRNLCHNCADKTHSHSHCWICRQDDLPIELHHLAGKKHAHRTVPICLNCHAMLSRRQYQWPDLWRCEPCVAFLFVGFMDYCALYTDPTMPLEVLSEKSQQMAKDTIWTAIDAVIFLVKLMPLAIVLILGLKMARASVQN
;
A
#
# COMPACT_ATOMS: atom_id res chain seq x y z
N MET A 1 -26.09 17.62 -13.61
CA MET A 1 -24.98 18.41 -13.06
C MET A 1 -23.70 17.90 -13.71
N VAL A 2 -23.15 18.63 -14.68
CA VAL A 2 -21.88 18.26 -15.31
C VAL A 2 -20.79 18.72 -14.35
N ASN A 3 -20.15 17.77 -13.67
CA ASN A 3 -19.02 18.08 -12.81
C ASN A 3 -17.84 18.51 -13.70
N ASP A 4 -17.48 19.80 -13.62
CA ASP A 4 -16.40 20.45 -14.37
C ASP A 4 -15.02 20.08 -13.79
N TYR A 5 -14.74 18.79 -13.67
CA TYR A 5 -13.42 18.33 -13.24
C TYR A 5 -12.50 18.25 -14.45
N ARG A 6 -11.38 18.98 -14.38
CA ARG A 6 -10.27 18.88 -15.35
C ARG A 6 -9.88 17.41 -15.47
N SER A 7 -9.89 16.91 -16.70
CA SER A 7 -9.51 15.53 -17.04
C SER A 7 -8.55 15.50 -18.22
N CYS A 8 -7.95 14.33 -18.45
CA CYS A 8 -7.08 14.09 -19.58
C CYS A 8 -7.89 14.15 -20.88
N SER A 9 -7.46 14.95 -21.86
CA SER A 9 -8.16 15.07 -23.14
C SER A 9 -8.20 13.76 -23.95
N GLU A 10 -7.26 12.84 -23.71
CA GLU A 10 -7.11 11.60 -24.49
C GLU A 10 -7.78 10.39 -23.83
N CYS A 11 -7.76 10.29 -22.49
CA CYS A 11 -8.17 9.08 -21.78
C CYS A 11 -9.14 9.34 -20.62
N ALA A 12 -9.61 10.57 -20.45
CA ALA A 12 -10.52 11.00 -19.39
C ALA A 12 -10.03 10.76 -17.94
N GLU A 13 -8.74 10.43 -17.73
CA GLU A 13 -8.12 10.41 -16.40
C GLU A 13 -8.39 11.75 -15.69
N TYR A 14 -9.00 11.72 -14.52
CA TYR A 14 -9.43 12.92 -13.79
C TYR A 14 -8.69 13.11 -12.47
N ARG A 15 -7.89 12.13 -12.04
CA ARG A 15 -7.20 12.23 -10.75
C ARG A 15 -6.15 13.33 -10.83
N LYS A 16 -6.34 14.38 -10.03
CA LYS A 16 -5.51 15.59 -10.05
C LYS A 16 -3.99 15.31 -9.98
N PRO A 17 -3.47 14.37 -9.16
CA PRO A 17 -2.05 14.05 -9.18
C PRO A 17 -1.57 13.36 -10.46
N ALA A 18 -2.44 12.64 -11.16
CA ALA A 18 -2.14 11.99 -12.42
C ALA A 18 -2.11 12.96 -13.62
N LEU A 19 -2.60 14.19 -13.46
CA LEU A 19 -2.60 15.23 -14.49
C LEU A 19 -1.30 16.03 -14.47
N ARG A 20 -0.64 16.17 -15.63
CA ARG A 20 0.51 17.07 -15.78
C ARG A 20 0.05 18.53 -15.83
N LYS A 21 0.85 19.42 -15.22
CA LYS A 21 0.49 20.84 -15.04
C LYS A 21 0.58 21.71 -16.31
N PHE A 22 1.25 21.27 -17.38
CA PHE A 22 1.56 22.12 -18.54
C PHE A 22 0.58 21.92 -19.71
N ASP A 23 -0.02 23.02 -20.16
CA ASP A 23 -0.70 23.42 -21.41
C ASP A 23 -1.59 22.45 -22.21
N ARG A 24 -1.57 21.14 -21.99
CA ARG A 24 -2.25 20.17 -22.88
C ARG A 24 -3.30 19.31 -22.21
N ASN A 25 -3.60 19.53 -20.93
CA ASN A 25 -4.56 18.71 -20.18
C ASN A 25 -4.30 17.20 -20.38
N LEU A 26 -3.03 16.77 -20.34
CA LEU A 26 -2.67 15.35 -20.47
C LEU A 26 -2.33 14.75 -19.11
N CYS A 27 -2.64 13.47 -18.92
CA CYS A 27 -2.15 12.71 -17.78
C CYS A 27 -0.70 12.27 -17.98
N HIS A 28 -0.07 11.77 -16.92
CA HIS A 28 1.30 11.25 -16.97
C HIS A 28 1.46 10.12 -18.00
N ASN A 29 0.49 9.19 -18.10
CA ASN A 29 0.54 8.12 -19.10
C ASN A 29 0.49 8.67 -20.54
N CYS A 30 -0.49 9.50 -20.88
CA CYS A 30 -0.68 9.97 -22.26
C CYS A 30 0.39 10.99 -22.71
N ALA A 31 1.04 11.66 -21.76
CA ALA A 31 2.12 12.59 -22.06
C ALA A 31 3.49 11.91 -22.18
N ASP A 32 3.61 10.64 -21.80
CA ASP A 32 4.88 9.92 -21.81
C ASP A 32 5.24 9.40 -23.20
N LYS A 33 6.54 9.39 -23.50
CA LYS A 33 7.11 8.90 -24.77
C LYS A 33 8.41 8.12 -24.55
N THR A 34 8.75 7.82 -23.31
CA THR A 34 10.11 7.41 -22.93
C THR A 34 10.15 6.10 -22.17
N HIS A 35 9.10 5.77 -21.43
CA HIS A 35 9.04 4.55 -20.64
C HIS A 35 8.63 3.36 -21.50
N SER A 36 9.08 2.18 -21.12
CA SER A 36 8.60 0.92 -21.71
C SER A 36 7.15 0.69 -21.32
N HIS A 37 6.38 0.13 -22.24
CA HIS A 37 4.98 -0.21 -22.03
C HIS A 37 4.82 -1.63 -21.50
N SER A 38 3.96 -1.82 -20.49
CA SER A 38 3.65 -3.12 -19.91
C SER A 38 2.35 -3.08 -19.07
N HIS A 39 2.11 -4.14 -18.31
CA HIS A 39 0.97 -4.28 -17.40
C HIS A 39 1.18 -3.50 -16.09
N CYS A 40 0.22 -2.68 -15.69
CA CYS A 40 0.25 -1.99 -14.39
C CYS A 40 -0.35 -2.86 -13.29
N TRP A 41 0.42 -3.13 -12.23
CA TRP A 41 -0.04 -4.00 -11.13
C TRP A 41 -1.18 -3.41 -10.30
N ILE A 42 -1.40 -2.09 -10.34
CA ILE A 42 -2.47 -1.42 -9.59
C ILE A 42 -3.76 -1.37 -10.41
N CYS A 43 -3.74 -0.68 -11.55
CA CYS A 43 -4.96 -0.48 -12.35
C CYS A 43 -5.30 -1.66 -13.25
N ARG A 44 -4.41 -2.66 -13.35
CA ARG A 44 -4.58 -3.89 -14.14
C ARG A 44 -4.83 -3.63 -15.62
N GLN A 45 -4.42 -2.47 -16.11
CA GLN A 45 -4.47 -2.10 -17.52
C GLN A 45 -3.14 -2.48 -18.18
N ASP A 46 -3.24 -2.93 -19.42
CA ASP A 46 -2.11 -3.28 -20.27
C ASP A 46 -1.64 -2.09 -21.11
N ASP A 47 -0.46 -2.24 -21.73
CA ASP A 47 0.12 -1.27 -22.66
C ASP A 47 0.22 0.16 -22.11
N LEU A 48 0.57 0.27 -20.81
CA LEU A 48 0.81 1.55 -20.16
C LEU A 48 2.31 1.78 -19.94
N PRO A 49 2.79 3.05 -20.00
CA PRO A 49 4.15 3.37 -19.62
C PRO A 49 4.38 3.05 -18.13
N ILE A 50 5.36 2.20 -17.84
CA ILE A 50 5.64 1.68 -16.49
C ILE A 50 6.90 2.30 -15.89
N GLU A 51 6.84 2.60 -14.59
CA GLU A 51 7.98 2.98 -13.76
C GLU A 51 7.99 2.14 -12.46
N LEU A 52 9.19 1.87 -11.94
CA LEU A 52 9.36 1.19 -10.65
C LEU A 52 9.12 2.17 -9.50
N HIS A 53 8.00 1.97 -8.79
CA HIS A 53 7.68 2.76 -7.60
C HIS A 53 8.33 2.19 -6.36
N HIS A 54 9.11 2.99 -5.63
CA HIS A 54 9.66 2.60 -4.32
C HIS A 54 8.59 2.72 -3.23
N LEU A 55 8.21 1.59 -2.61
CA LEU A 55 7.14 1.56 -1.61
C LEU A 55 7.41 2.49 -0.43
N ALA A 56 8.65 2.50 0.11
CA ALA A 56 9.02 3.37 1.23
C ALA A 56 9.65 4.71 0.78
N GLY A 57 9.61 5.02 -0.52
CA GLY A 57 10.43 6.07 -1.12
C GLY A 57 11.90 5.63 -1.31
N LYS A 58 12.55 6.22 -2.31
CA LYS A 58 13.89 5.81 -2.78
C LYS A 58 14.99 5.81 -1.71
N LYS A 59 14.85 6.65 -0.68
CA LYS A 59 15.84 6.82 0.40
C LYS A 59 15.70 5.81 1.55
N HIS A 60 14.56 5.15 1.69
CA HIS A 60 14.25 4.35 2.88
C HIS A 60 14.18 2.84 2.63
N ALA A 61 13.84 2.40 1.40
CA ALA A 61 13.92 0.99 1.03
C ALA A 61 14.05 0.78 -0.50
N HIS A 62 14.70 -0.33 -0.87
CA HIS A 62 14.82 -0.77 -2.27
C HIS A 62 13.61 -1.57 -2.78
N ARG A 63 12.59 -1.81 -1.94
CA ARG A 63 11.39 -2.55 -2.34
C ARG A 63 10.57 -1.72 -3.33
N THR A 64 10.41 -2.24 -4.54
CA THR A 64 9.72 -1.57 -5.64
C THR A 64 8.60 -2.41 -6.23
N VAL A 65 7.67 -1.74 -6.90
CA VAL A 65 6.58 -2.37 -7.68
C VAL A 65 6.45 -1.69 -9.05
N PRO A 66 6.27 -2.44 -10.15
CA PRO A 66 6.07 -1.88 -11.48
C PRO A 66 4.63 -1.39 -11.65
N ILE A 67 4.45 -0.08 -11.85
CA ILE A 67 3.12 0.54 -12.01
C ILE A 67 3.13 1.62 -13.09
N CYS A 68 1.97 1.96 -13.63
CA CYS A 68 1.87 3.03 -14.63
C CYS A 68 2.13 4.40 -14.02
N LEU A 69 2.52 5.36 -14.84
CA LEU A 69 2.90 6.70 -14.38
C LEU A 69 1.77 7.46 -13.68
N ASN A 70 0.51 7.23 -14.06
CA ASN A 70 -0.64 7.81 -13.34
C ASN A 70 -0.74 7.27 -11.91
N CYS A 71 -0.68 5.95 -11.73
CA CYS A 71 -0.68 5.31 -10.41
C CYS A 71 0.58 5.69 -9.61
N HIS A 72 1.72 5.80 -10.28
CA HIS A 72 2.97 6.27 -9.69
C HIS A 72 2.82 7.69 -9.12
N ALA A 73 2.26 8.62 -9.88
CA ALA A 73 2.05 9.99 -9.43
C ALA A 73 1.11 10.07 -8.21
N MET A 74 0.08 9.22 -8.14
CA MET A 74 -0.80 9.11 -6.97
C MET A 74 -0.02 8.71 -5.71
N LEU A 75 0.75 7.62 -5.77
CA LEU A 75 1.52 7.14 -4.63
C LEU A 75 2.65 8.09 -4.25
N SER A 76 3.39 8.65 -5.21
CA SER A 76 4.40 9.67 -4.93
C SER A 76 3.80 10.91 -4.27
N ARG A 77 2.61 11.37 -4.72
CA ARG A 77 1.93 12.50 -4.08
C ARG A 77 1.55 12.21 -2.64
N ARG A 78 1.11 10.98 -2.37
CA ARG A 78 0.79 10.50 -1.02
C ARG A 78 2.03 10.43 -0.12
N GLN A 79 3.17 9.97 -0.65
CA GLN A 79 4.45 9.93 0.08
C GLN A 79 4.94 11.30 0.56
N TYR A 80 4.66 12.37 -0.20
CA TYR A 80 4.98 13.74 0.25
C TYR A 80 4.19 14.18 1.49
N GLN A 81 3.06 13.53 1.79
CA GLN A 81 2.22 13.83 2.94
C GLN A 81 2.60 13.00 4.18
N TRP A 82 3.62 12.15 4.07
CA TRP A 82 4.09 11.38 5.20
C TRP A 82 4.81 12.27 6.24
N PRO A 83 4.80 11.91 7.53
CA PRO A 83 5.43 12.70 8.57
C PRO A 83 6.92 12.96 8.31
N ASP A 84 7.34 14.23 8.46
CA ASP A 84 8.74 14.64 8.27
C ASP A 84 9.70 13.98 9.27
N LEU A 85 9.19 13.63 10.45
CA LEU A 85 9.94 13.07 11.59
C LEU A 85 10.69 11.77 11.26
N TRP A 86 10.28 11.05 10.21
CA TRP A 86 10.86 9.75 9.86
C TRP A 86 11.88 9.84 8.70
N ARG A 87 12.15 11.06 8.18
CA ARG A 87 13.02 11.27 7.00
C ARG A 87 14.51 11.03 7.25
N CYS A 88 14.96 10.95 8.50
CA CYS A 88 16.38 10.89 8.83
C CYS A 88 16.96 9.47 8.91
N GLU A 89 16.13 8.41 9.00
CA GLU A 89 16.61 7.03 9.14
C GLU A 89 15.78 6.05 8.29
N PRO A 90 16.35 4.88 7.90
CA PRO A 90 15.58 3.79 7.33
C PRO A 90 14.48 3.35 8.31
N CYS A 91 13.22 3.63 7.97
CA CYS A 91 12.10 3.39 8.87
C CYS A 91 11.20 2.29 8.31
N VAL A 92 11.08 1.17 9.04
CA VAL A 92 10.14 0.09 8.71
C VAL A 92 8.70 0.61 8.64
N ALA A 93 8.37 1.66 9.40
CA ALA A 93 7.06 2.29 9.33
C ALA A 93 6.76 2.88 7.94
N PHE A 94 7.75 3.43 7.22
CA PHE A 94 7.53 3.89 5.85
C PHE A 94 7.28 2.75 4.87
N LEU A 95 7.92 1.60 5.06
CA LEU A 95 7.62 0.43 4.25
C LEU A 95 6.19 -0.06 4.51
N PHE A 96 5.77 -0.09 5.78
CA PHE A 96 4.41 -0.46 6.15
C PHE A 96 3.38 0.53 5.57
N VAL A 97 3.53 1.83 5.83
CA VAL A 97 2.62 2.87 5.32
C VAL A 97 2.57 2.86 3.79
N GLY A 98 3.72 2.77 3.12
CA GLY A 98 3.80 2.67 1.66
C GLY A 98 3.15 1.42 1.09
N PHE A 99 3.26 0.29 1.78
CA PHE A 99 2.52 -0.91 1.41
C PHE A 99 1.01 -0.73 1.60
N MET A 100 0.56 -0.04 2.66
CA MET A 100 -0.86 0.26 2.85
C MET A 100 -1.40 1.23 1.80
N ASP A 101 -0.65 2.27 1.44
CA ASP A 101 -1.00 3.18 0.34
C ASP A 101 -1.13 2.41 -0.99
N TYR A 102 -0.18 1.50 -1.28
CA TYR A 102 -0.24 0.60 -2.43
C TYR A 102 -1.50 -0.27 -2.40
N CYS A 103 -1.77 -0.97 -1.30
CA CYS A 103 -2.90 -1.89 -1.17
C CYS A 103 -4.26 -1.16 -1.28
N ALA A 104 -4.36 0.03 -0.69
CA ALA A 104 -5.56 0.86 -0.80
C ALA A 104 -5.84 1.20 -2.28
N LEU A 105 -4.84 1.71 -3.00
CA LEU A 105 -4.98 2.06 -4.41
C LEU A 105 -5.17 0.83 -5.31
N TYR A 106 -4.54 -0.31 -4.99
CA TYR A 106 -4.73 -1.59 -5.69
C TYR A 106 -6.19 -2.08 -5.60
N THR A 107 -6.81 -1.90 -4.42
CA THR A 107 -8.19 -2.32 -4.16
C THR A 107 -9.20 -1.49 -4.96
N ASP A 108 -8.98 -0.18 -5.05
CA ASP A 108 -9.77 0.70 -5.91
C ASP A 108 -8.86 1.66 -6.69
N PRO A 109 -8.45 1.26 -7.91
CA PRO A 109 -7.51 2.03 -8.72
C PRO A 109 -8.05 3.37 -9.22
N THR A 110 -9.36 3.62 -9.06
CA THR A 110 -10.02 4.83 -9.55
C THR A 110 -10.17 5.91 -8.48
N MET A 111 -9.84 5.58 -7.22
CA MET A 111 -10.05 6.48 -6.10
C MET A 111 -9.27 7.79 -6.26
N PRO A 112 -9.86 8.92 -5.86
CA PRO A 112 -9.16 10.19 -5.76
C PRO A 112 -8.16 10.17 -4.59
N LEU A 113 -7.21 11.11 -4.59
CA LEU A 113 -6.10 11.13 -3.62
C LEU A 113 -6.60 11.34 -2.19
N GLU A 114 -7.65 12.13 -2.03
CA GLU A 114 -8.26 12.47 -0.76
C GLU A 114 -8.78 11.20 -0.07
N VAL A 115 -9.51 10.37 -0.83
CA VAL A 115 -10.02 9.08 -0.35
C VAL A 115 -8.90 8.06 -0.13
N LEU A 116 -7.84 8.11 -0.94
CA LEU A 116 -6.67 7.24 -0.75
C LEU A 116 -6.03 7.42 0.62
N SER A 117 -5.85 8.66 1.07
CA SER A 117 -5.25 8.94 2.38
C SER A 117 -6.09 8.36 3.52
N GLU A 118 -7.42 8.55 3.47
CA GLU A 118 -8.33 8.02 4.49
C GLU A 118 -8.34 6.50 4.50
N LYS A 119 -8.46 5.87 3.32
CA LYS A 119 -8.52 4.42 3.19
C LYS A 119 -7.22 3.74 3.61
N SER A 120 -6.06 4.32 3.29
CA SER A 120 -4.78 3.75 3.71
C SER A 120 -4.57 3.83 5.22
N GLN A 121 -5.01 4.92 5.86
CA GLN A 121 -5.00 5.04 7.32
C GLN A 121 -5.96 4.06 8.00
N GLN A 122 -7.17 3.88 7.45
CA GLN A 122 -8.13 2.93 7.97
C GLN A 122 -7.59 1.50 7.89
N MET A 123 -7.09 1.10 6.72
CA MET A 123 -6.51 -0.22 6.54
C MET A 123 -5.30 -0.46 7.49
N ALA A 124 -4.46 0.56 7.71
CA ALA A 124 -3.35 0.47 8.65
C ALA A 124 -3.83 0.18 10.08
N LYS A 125 -4.88 0.89 10.53
CA LYS A 125 -5.49 0.66 11.85
C LYS A 125 -6.09 -0.74 11.96
N ASP A 126 -6.85 -1.17 10.96
CA ASP A 126 -7.50 -2.49 10.96
C ASP A 126 -6.48 -3.63 11.00
N THR A 127 -5.36 -3.47 10.29
CA THR A 127 -4.26 -4.42 10.29
C THR A 127 -3.60 -4.52 11.67
N ILE A 128 -3.38 -3.38 12.34
CA ILE A 128 -2.82 -3.33 13.69
C ILE A 128 -3.76 -3.99 14.69
N TRP A 129 -5.06 -3.69 14.63
CA TRP A 129 -6.06 -4.30 15.51
C TRP A 129 -6.14 -5.82 15.32
N THR A 130 -6.16 -6.28 14.07
CA THR A 130 -6.14 -7.71 13.75
C THR A 130 -4.90 -8.41 14.32
N ALA A 131 -3.73 -7.77 14.24
CA ALA A 131 -2.50 -8.31 14.82
C ALA A 131 -2.57 -8.37 16.36
N ILE A 132 -3.12 -7.33 17.00
CA ILE A 132 -3.34 -7.30 18.45
C ILE A 132 -4.29 -8.44 18.87
N ASP A 133 -5.41 -8.61 18.17
CA ASP A 133 -6.39 -9.66 18.46
C ASP A 133 -5.77 -11.06 18.32
N ALA A 134 -4.96 -11.27 17.29
CA ALA A 134 -4.23 -12.53 17.11
C ALA A 134 -3.25 -12.81 18.27
N VAL A 135 -2.52 -11.79 18.74
CA VAL A 135 -1.61 -11.92 19.89
C VAL A 135 -2.40 -12.23 21.17
N ILE A 136 -3.50 -11.52 21.42
CA ILE A 136 -4.38 -11.79 22.57
C ILE A 136 -4.89 -13.22 22.54
N PHE A 137 -5.30 -13.71 21.37
CA PHE A 137 -5.76 -15.08 21.18
C PHE A 137 -4.64 -16.09 21.51
N LEU A 138 -3.43 -15.88 21.00
CA LEU A 138 -2.28 -16.75 21.30
C LEU A 138 -1.93 -16.76 22.79
N VAL A 139 -1.96 -15.62 23.47
CA VAL A 139 -1.73 -15.51 24.92
C VAL A 139 -2.78 -16.32 25.69
N LYS A 140 -4.05 -16.28 25.27
CA LYS A 140 -5.13 -17.08 25.88
C LYS A 140 -4.96 -18.58 25.67
N LEU A 141 -4.26 -19.03 24.63
CA LEU A 141 -3.95 -20.44 24.39
C LEU A 141 -2.76 -20.96 25.21
N MET A 142 -1.87 -20.09 25.70
CA MET A 142 -0.69 -20.51 26.45
C MET A 142 -1.01 -21.33 27.71
N PRO A 143 -1.98 -20.96 28.58
CA PRO A 143 -2.34 -21.77 29.75
C PRO A 143 -2.82 -23.17 29.38
N LEU A 144 -3.59 -23.30 28.29
CA LEU A 144 -4.07 -24.58 27.76
C LEU A 144 -2.90 -25.46 27.32
N ALA A 145 -1.93 -24.89 26.61
CA ALA A 145 -0.72 -25.61 26.21
C ALA A 145 0.11 -26.04 27.44
N ILE A 146 0.23 -25.18 28.46
CA ILE A 146 0.94 -25.50 29.71
C ILE A 146 0.27 -26.67 30.44
N VAL A 147 -1.07 -26.62 30.61
CA VAL A 147 -1.83 -27.71 31.25
C VAL A 147 -1.70 -29.02 30.48
N LEU A 148 -1.76 -28.97 29.14
CA LEU A 148 -1.58 -30.15 28.30
C LEU A 148 -0.18 -30.76 28.48
N ILE A 149 0.88 -29.93 28.50
CA ILE A 149 2.26 -30.38 28.71
C ILE A 149 2.42 -31.00 30.10
N LEU A 150 1.86 -30.38 31.15
CA LEU A 150 1.90 -30.94 32.50
C LEU A 150 1.15 -32.27 32.59
N GLY A 151 -0.04 -32.36 32.01
CA GLY A 151 -0.82 -33.60 31.95
C GLY A 151 -0.08 -34.74 31.24
N LEU A 152 0.55 -34.47 30.09
CA LEU A 152 1.36 -35.44 29.36
C LEU A 152 2.59 -35.90 30.17
N LYS A 153 3.25 -34.99 30.89
CA LYS A 153 4.37 -35.35 31.77
C LYS A 153 3.92 -36.26 32.92
N MET A 154 2.78 -35.96 33.55
CA MET A 154 2.23 -36.80 34.62
C MET A 154 1.83 -38.18 34.11
N ALA A 155 1.15 -38.26 32.96
CA ALA A 155 0.74 -39.54 32.36
C ALA A 155 1.95 -40.40 31.95
N ARG A 156 3.04 -39.79 31.47
CA ARG A 156 4.28 -40.52 31.17
C ARG A 156 4.95 -41.08 32.43
N ALA A 157 4.95 -40.31 33.52
CA ALA A 157 5.51 -40.76 34.79
C ALA A 157 4.69 -41.93 35.40
N SER A 158 3.37 -41.97 35.20
CA SER A 158 2.53 -43.06 35.72
C SER A 158 2.63 -44.36 34.93
N VAL A 159 3.15 -44.35 33.70
CA VAL A 159 3.35 -45.57 32.87
C VAL A 159 4.72 -46.22 33.15
N GLN A 160 5.65 -45.51 33.78
CA GLN A 160 7.01 -45.97 34.06
C GLN A 160 7.20 -46.49 35.51
N ASN A 161 6.19 -46.38 36.36
CA ASN A 161 6.12 -46.98 37.70
C ASN A 161 5.15 -48.16 37.69
#